data_AF-A0AAE1NGW2-F1
#
_entry.id   AF-A0AAE1NGW2-F1
#
_cell.length_a   1.000
_cell.length_b   1.000
_cell.length_c   1.000
_cell.angle_alpha   90.00
_cell.angle_beta   90.00
_cell.angle_gamma   90.00
#
_symmetry.space_group_name_H-M   'P 1'
#
loop_
_entity.id
_entity.type
_entity.pdbx_description
1 polymer ?
#
loop_
_entity_poly.entity_id
_entity_poly.type
_entity_poly.pdbx_seq_one_letter_code
_entity_poly.pdbx_strand_id
1 'polypeptide(L)'
;MINSPQLPDSRPKQRQTIHLTPITFTKIIVNERNASLQQWVRELRVLYEAECMNTLQSKSLPGDPARRHASTPPSARHAVRAIQRRAHAVSTEFARLCQRLEWLDLGEVPPLAESLVEHINTFLKDYTTQWTAAHPHLQPQSSLSRQSKVIRQICERLREVCQSKKEEEEEEEEERKEKEENNASQQETRQVVQVVTALGHAFTKLVDLMLSREIKVMVRCLEMPGSRDEVQSMVSQLTSLGVDGGHICRLIARLGGVRGLLGVCLEPTLRQYRGDTLRALATVCCVVEGIADLEKAGGVEVVAEVLCDEECCEEERSEAAGVLAQITSPWVENTHRLPALTAHMSSIVHALTELARDTQTPEIFLLASAALANLTFLDGGSVEAMRKAGTSRVLLKAATDSPNISIFTKDQIATVLANLAGSQEAAEEVVEEDGVSVLLSLLNTRPAPTHRLPEVATAERVQQKSAIALSRLCRDSSVARQVAKLGGAERLIRLCKDEHERNHSDAVLVACLAALRKMASSLGSEELRGMDATELVEPRLLDSFLIYSSRQESFV
;
A
#
# COMPACT_ATOMS: atom_id res chain seq x y z
N MET A 1 28.03 -33.02 66.40
CA MET A 1 29.39 -33.56 66.25
C MET A 1 29.58 -33.91 64.77
N ILE A 2 30.64 -33.37 64.15
CA ILE A 2 31.26 -33.78 62.86
C ILE A 2 30.46 -33.40 61.59
N ASN A 3 31.03 -32.87 60.49
CA ASN A 3 32.12 -31.93 60.19
C ASN A 3 31.79 -31.35 58.80
N SER A 4 31.96 -30.05 58.60
CA SER A 4 31.86 -29.40 57.29
C SER A 4 33.11 -29.66 56.44
N PRO A 5 33.01 -29.85 55.11
CA PRO A 5 34.13 -29.66 54.19
C PRO A 5 34.13 -28.22 53.64
N GLN A 6 35.30 -27.59 53.73
CA GLN A 6 35.64 -26.26 53.24
C GLN A 6 35.68 -26.21 51.70
N LEU A 7 35.08 -25.16 51.12
CA LEU A 7 35.34 -24.69 49.75
C LEU A 7 36.27 -23.46 49.80
N PRO A 8 37.13 -23.26 48.79
CA PRO A 8 38.35 -22.49 48.92
C PRO A 8 38.13 -20.97 48.87
N ASP A 9 38.95 -20.30 49.68
CA ASP A 9 39.17 -18.87 49.83
C ASP A 9 39.53 -18.20 48.48
N SER A 10 38.53 -17.63 47.80
CA SER A 10 38.75 -16.75 46.65
C SER A 10 39.04 -15.33 47.15
N ARG A 11 40.31 -15.11 47.54
CA ARG A 11 40.84 -13.77 47.83
C ARG A 11 40.57 -12.82 46.66
N PRO A 12 40.16 -11.57 46.91
CA PRO A 12 40.15 -10.56 45.86
C PRO A 12 41.59 -10.32 45.40
N LYS A 13 41.88 -10.58 44.12
CA LYS A 13 43.11 -10.13 43.48
C LYS A 13 43.21 -8.63 43.70
N GLN A 14 44.32 -8.18 44.30
CA GLN A 14 44.70 -6.78 44.40
C GLN A 14 44.51 -6.13 43.02
N ARG A 15 43.47 -5.29 42.88
CA ARG A 15 43.44 -4.31 41.81
C ARG A 15 44.63 -3.41 42.06
N GLN A 16 45.60 -3.42 41.15
CA GLN A 16 46.57 -2.34 41.03
C GLN A 16 45.78 -1.05 40.93
N THR A 17 45.78 -0.28 42.00
CA THR A 17 45.34 1.10 41.99
C THR A 17 46.34 1.83 41.11
N ILE A 18 45.99 2.03 39.83
CA ILE A 18 46.66 3.02 39.01
C ILE A 18 46.31 4.36 39.67
N HIS A 19 47.22 4.86 40.51
CA HIS A 19 47.21 6.25 40.91
C HIS A 19 47.44 7.07 39.64
N LEU A 20 46.35 7.46 38.99
CA LEU A 20 46.37 8.60 38.10
C LEU A 20 46.65 9.81 39.00
N THR A 21 47.92 10.17 39.10
CA THR A 21 48.33 11.49 39.58
C THR A 21 47.50 12.52 38.84
N PRO A 22 46.82 13.45 39.54
CA PRO A 22 46.12 14.52 38.85
C PRO A 22 47.18 15.27 38.04
N ILE A 23 47.03 15.25 36.71
CA ILE A 23 47.80 16.14 35.85
C ILE A 23 47.50 17.53 36.37
N THR A 24 48.49 18.09 37.04
CA THR A 24 48.42 19.43 37.58
C THR A 24 48.41 20.30 36.33
N PHE A 25 47.23 20.76 35.93
CA PHE A 25 47.09 21.67 34.81
C PHE A 25 47.84 22.94 35.19
N THR A 26 49.07 22.99 34.71
CA THR A 26 50.00 24.09 34.82
C THR A 26 49.24 25.37 34.50
N LYS A 27 49.32 26.35 35.40
CA LYS A 27 48.82 27.72 35.25
C LYS A 27 48.84 28.15 33.78
N ILE A 28 47.71 28.01 33.09
CA ILE A 28 47.41 28.87 31.96
C ILE A 28 47.16 30.21 32.63
N ILE A 29 48.10 31.14 32.46
CA ILE A 29 47.90 32.55 32.78
C ILE A 29 46.78 33.03 31.85
N VAL A 30 45.53 32.79 32.25
CA VAL A 30 44.39 33.52 31.71
C VAL A 30 44.59 34.93 32.23
N ASN A 31 44.94 35.83 31.31
CA ASN A 31 45.00 37.27 31.56
C ASN A 31 43.77 37.65 32.41
N GLU A 32 43.98 38.10 33.66
CA GLU A 32 42.94 38.25 34.70
C GLU A 32 41.80 39.24 34.35
N ARG A 33 41.83 39.82 33.15
CA ARG A 33 40.93 40.89 32.71
C ARG A 33 39.74 40.46 31.85
N ASN A 34 39.66 39.20 31.40
CA ASN A 34 38.57 38.78 30.52
C ASN A 34 37.58 37.83 31.22
N ALA A 35 36.57 38.42 31.86
CA ALA A 35 35.56 37.73 32.65
C ALA A 35 34.79 36.65 31.85
N SER A 36 34.56 36.89 30.55
CA SER A 36 33.88 35.95 29.66
C SER A 36 34.68 34.66 29.43
N LEU A 37 36.01 34.78 29.28
CA LEU A 37 36.89 33.62 29.17
C LEU A 37 36.95 32.82 30.47
N GLN A 38 36.98 33.49 31.63
CA GLN A 38 36.96 32.79 32.91
C GLN A 38 35.63 32.06 33.14
N GLN A 39 34.52 32.67 32.72
CA GLN A 39 33.20 32.06 32.84
C GLN A 39 33.07 30.84 31.92
N TRP A 40 33.49 30.96 30.66
CA TRP A 40 33.51 29.84 29.71
C TRP A 40 34.37 28.67 30.21
N VAL A 41 35.57 28.94 30.75
CA VAL A 41 36.43 27.89 31.32
C VAL A 41 35.82 27.25 32.58
N ARG A 42 35.06 28.00 33.40
CA ARG A 42 34.31 27.43 34.53
C ARG A 42 33.19 26.51 34.06
N GLU A 43 32.47 26.89 33.01
CA GLU A 43 31.38 26.10 32.42
C GLU A 43 31.90 24.83 31.75
N LEU A 44 33.04 24.91 31.03
CA LEU A 44 33.70 23.75 30.42
C LEU A 44 34.11 22.66 31.43
N ARG A 45 34.25 23.00 32.71
CA ARG A 45 34.60 22.03 33.74
C ARG A 45 33.47 21.02 34.02
N VAL A 46 32.23 21.42 33.74
CA VAL A 46 31.03 20.59 33.97
C VAL A 46 30.31 20.22 32.67
N LEU A 47 30.63 20.91 31.56
CA LEU A 47 30.20 20.54 30.22
C LEU A 47 31.02 19.34 29.74
N TYR A 48 30.41 18.18 29.79
CA TYR A 48 30.85 17.00 29.06
C TYR A 48 29.65 16.42 28.32
N GLU A 49 29.89 15.84 27.14
CA GLU A 49 28.89 15.05 26.45
C GLU A 49 28.83 13.67 27.11
N ALA A 50 27.77 13.41 27.87
CA ALA A 50 27.56 12.10 28.45
C ALA A 50 27.25 11.09 27.34
N GLU A 51 28.02 10.01 27.25
CA GLU A 51 27.64 8.87 26.43
C GLU A 51 26.31 8.29 26.95
N CYS A 52 25.40 7.93 26.05
CA CYS A 52 24.10 7.34 26.42
C CYS A 52 24.31 5.94 27.04
N MET A 53 24.49 5.87 28.36
CA MET A 53 24.74 4.64 29.11
C MET A 53 23.45 4.00 29.64
N ASN A 54 22.48 3.76 28.76
CA ASN A 54 21.29 3.03 29.17
C ASN A 54 21.60 1.52 29.27
N THR A 55 21.82 1.01 30.49
CA THR A 55 22.05 -0.43 30.75
C THR A 55 20.76 -1.17 31.11
N LEU A 56 19.59 -0.69 30.67
CA LEU A 56 18.33 -1.40 30.85
C LEU A 56 18.41 -2.79 30.20
N GLN A 57 18.47 -3.82 31.04
CA GLN A 57 18.36 -5.19 30.59
C GLN A 57 16.89 -5.54 30.43
N SER A 58 16.43 -5.73 29.20
CA SER A 58 15.14 -6.37 28.97
C SER A 58 15.29 -7.87 29.21
N LYS A 59 14.54 -8.41 30.17
CA LYS A 59 14.27 -9.84 30.19
C LYS A 59 13.14 -10.05 29.20
N SER A 60 13.44 -10.64 28.04
CA SER A 60 12.39 -11.18 27.18
C SER A 60 11.50 -12.05 28.06
N LEU A 61 10.18 -11.82 28.06
CA LEU A 61 9.25 -12.77 28.66
C LEU A 61 9.63 -14.14 28.07
N PRO A 62 10.03 -15.12 28.89
CA PRO A 62 10.66 -16.31 28.38
C PRO A 62 9.61 -17.10 27.60
N GLY A 63 9.67 -17.02 26.28
CA GLY A 63 9.34 -18.16 25.43
C GLY A 63 10.44 -19.19 25.63
N ASP A 64 10.50 -19.78 26.82
CA ASP A 64 11.50 -20.74 27.30
C ASP A 64 11.78 -21.77 26.20
N PRO A 65 12.99 -21.80 25.62
CA PRO A 65 13.32 -22.71 24.52
C PRO A 65 13.24 -24.19 24.95
N ALA A 66 13.35 -24.50 26.25
CA ALA A 66 13.13 -25.85 26.78
C ALA A 66 11.64 -26.24 26.82
N ARG A 67 10.71 -25.27 26.90
CA ARG A 67 9.25 -25.49 26.78
C ARG A 67 8.71 -25.39 25.35
N ARG A 68 9.45 -24.79 24.41
CA ARG A 68 9.07 -24.72 22.97
C ARG A 68 8.89 -26.10 22.32
N HIS A 69 9.42 -27.16 22.92
CA HIS A 69 9.34 -28.50 22.35
C HIS A 69 8.03 -29.25 22.67
N ALA A 70 7.06 -28.65 23.38
CA ALA A 70 5.82 -29.40 23.68
C ALA A 70 4.50 -28.64 23.91
N SER A 71 4.44 -27.30 24.07
CA SER A 71 3.19 -26.72 24.63
C SER A 71 2.68 -25.39 24.08
N THR A 72 3.23 -24.83 23.00
CA THR A 72 2.53 -23.74 22.29
C THR A 72 2.81 -23.81 20.80
N PRO A 73 1.81 -24.13 19.95
CA PRO A 73 2.01 -24.12 18.52
C PRO A 73 2.42 -22.71 18.07
N PRO A 74 3.32 -22.57 17.08
CA PRO A 74 3.65 -21.26 16.52
C PRO A 74 2.36 -20.59 16.06
N SER A 75 2.18 -19.30 16.37
CA SER A 75 1.00 -18.55 15.91
C SER A 75 0.89 -18.69 14.38
N ALA A 76 -0.33 -18.86 13.86
CA ALA A 76 -0.57 -19.07 12.43
C ALA A 76 0.11 -18.03 11.54
N ARG A 77 0.21 -16.77 12.00
CA ARG A 77 1.00 -15.71 11.34
C ARG A 77 2.49 -16.05 11.19
N HIS A 78 3.11 -16.60 12.24
CA HIS A 78 4.51 -17.02 12.17
C HIS A 78 4.69 -18.17 11.17
N ALA A 79 3.74 -19.11 11.13
CA ALA A 79 3.74 -20.18 10.15
C ALA A 79 3.63 -19.65 8.71
N VAL A 80 2.67 -18.75 8.45
CA VAL A 80 2.50 -18.07 7.14
C VAL A 80 3.79 -17.37 6.71
N ARG A 81 4.41 -16.56 7.57
CA ARG A 81 5.66 -15.86 7.25
C ARG A 81 6.84 -16.82 7.05
N ALA A 82 6.86 -17.94 7.75
CA ALA A 82 7.89 -18.95 7.56
C ALA A 82 7.71 -19.70 6.24
N ILE A 83 6.46 -19.90 5.78
CA ILE A 83 6.15 -20.47 4.46
C ILE A 83 6.58 -19.48 3.37
N GLN A 84 6.16 -18.21 3.45
CA GLN A 84 6.50 -17.18 2.45
C GLN A 84 8.01 -16.99 2.29
N ARG A 85 8.76 -16.87 3.39
CA ARG A 85 10.22 -16.71 3.34
C ARG A 85 10.91 -17.89 2.65
N ARG A 86 10.47 -19.12 2.94
CA ARG A 86 11.07 -20.31 2.33
C ARG A 86 10.62 -20.50 0.89
N ALA A 87 9.37 -20.18 0.57
CA ALA A 87 8.89 -20.15 -0.81
C ALA A 87 9.69 -19.15 -1.66
N HIS A 88 10.03 -17.98 -1.11
CA HIS A 88 10.86 -16.98 -1.78
C HIS A 88 12.28 -17.49 -2.10
N ALA A 89 12.89 -18.28 -1.20
CA ALA A 89 14.17 -18.92 -1.46
C ALA A 89 14.07 -19.90 -2.66
N VAL A 90 13.03 -20.73 -2.71
CA VAL A 90 12.77 -21.62 -3.85
C VAL A 90 12.50 -20.83 -5.14
N SER A 91 11.72 -19.75 -5.08
CA SER A 91 11.46 -18.87 -6.23
C SER A 91 12.73 -18.20 -6.77
N THR A 92 13.72 -17.95 -5.91
CA THR A 92 15.03 -17.41 -6.32
C THR A 92 15.81 -18.44 -7.15
N GLU A 93 15.77 -19.72 -6.77
CA GLU A 93 16.37 -20.80 -7.55
C GLU A 93 15.65 -21.01 -8.89
N PHE A 94 14.30 -20.91 -8.91
CA PHE A 94 13.54 -20.88 -10.16
C PHE A 94 14.00 -19.75 -11.09
N ALA A 95 14.14 -18.53 -10.56
CA ALA A 95 14.56 -17.38 -11.35
C ALA A 95 15.95 -17.56 -11.96
N ARG A 96 16.91 -18.12 -11.20
CA ARG A 96 18.25 -18.45 -11.70
C ARG A 96 18.19 -19.48 -12.82
N LEU A 97 17.40 -20.53 -12.66
CA LEU A 97 17.24 -21.58 -13.67
C LEU A 97 16.60 -21.04 -14.95
N CYS A 98 15.52 -20.24 -14.83
CA CYS A 98 14.87 -19.61 -15.98
C CYS A 98 15.82 -18.66 -16.72
N GLN A 99 16.61 -17.86 -16.01
CA GLN A 99 17.59 -16.95 -16.61
C GLN A 99 18.63 -17.69 -17.46
N ARG A 100 19.13 -18.85 -17.00
CA ARG A 100 20.07 -19.67 -17.78
C ARG A 100 19.42 -20.29 -19.02
N LEU A 101 18.17 -20.72 -18.91
CA LEU A 101 17.40 -21.22 -20.05
C LEU A 101 17.15 -20.12 -21.09
N GLU A 102 16.88 -18.88 -20.66
CA GLU A 102 16.74 -17.72 -21.56
C GLU A 102 18.05 -17.39 -22.29
N TRP A 103 19.20 -17.54 -21.63
CA TRP A 103 20.52 -17.33 -22.24
C TRP A 103 21.04 -18.51 -23.05
N LEU A 104 20.26 -19.60 -23.15
CA LEU A 104 20.66 -20.85 -23.81
C LEU A 104 21.96 -21.46 -23.24
N ASP A 105 22.25 -21.18 -21.97
CA ASP A 105 23.44 -21.67 -21.26
C ASP A 105 23.15 -23.04 -20.64
N LEU A 106 23.09 -24.07 -21.48
CA LEU A 106 22.64 -25.42 -21.11
C LEU A 106 23.61 -26.16 -20.18
N GLY A 107 24.87 -25.75 -20.09
CA GLY A 107 25.87 -26.37 -19.21
C GLY A 107 25.58 -26.17 -17.72
N GLU A 108 24.99 -25.02 -17.37
CA GLU A 108 24.65 -24.65 -15.98
C GLU A 108 23.23 -25.10 -15.58
N VAL A 109 22.44 -25.61 -16.52
CA VAL A 109 21.05 -26.05 -16.27
C VAL A 109 20.97 -27.27 -15.33
N PRO A 110 21.73 -28.37 -15.53
CA PRO A 110 21.68 -29.54 -14.65
C PRO A 110 22.01 -29.26 -13.16
N PRO A 111 23.10 -28.54 -12.80
CA PRO A 111 23.40 -28.26 -11.39
C PRO A 111 22.35 -27.34 -10.74
N LEU A 112 21.80 -26.37 -11.48
CA LEU A 112 20.73 -25.52 -10.98
C LEU A 112 19.40 -26.28 -10.81
N ALA A 113 19.09 -27.21 -11.72
CA ALA A 113 17.94 -28.09 -11.59
C ALA A 113 18.05 -28.99 -10.34
N GLU A 114 19.21 -29.57 -10.07
CA GLU A 114 19.45 -30.34 -8.85
C GLU A 114 19.34 -29.47 -7.58
N SER A 115 19.94 -28.27 -7.59
CA SER A 115 19.78 -27.29 -6.50
C SER A 115 18.31 -27.00 -6.23
N LEU A 116 17.53 -26.69 -7.27
CA LEU A 116 16.10 -26.39 -7.16
C LEU A 116 15.32 -27.57 -6.55
N VAL A 117 15.57 -28.79 -7.03
CA VAL A 117 14.92 -30.01 -6.52
C VAL A 117 15.23 -30.21 -5.04
N GLU A 118 16.48 -30.00 -4.61
CA GLU A 118 16.87 -30.13 -3.20
C GLU A 118 16.20 -29.07 -2.30
N HIS A 119 16.12 -27.82 -2.76
CA HIS A 119 15.40 -26.76 -2.06
C HIS A 119 13.90 -27.09 -1.90
N ILE A 120 13.27 -27.61 -2.95
CA ILE A 120 11.85 -28.05 -2.90
C ILE A 120 11.67 -29.22 -1.93
N ASN A 121 12.56 -30.21 -1.95
CA ASN A 121 12.51 -31.36 -1.05
C ASN A 121 12.69 -30.95 0.41
N THR A 122 13.62 -30.04 0.68
CA THR A 122 13.85 -29.46 2.00
C THR A 122 12.62 -28.69 2.47
N PHE A 123 12.03 -27.85 1.62
CA PHE A 123 10.80 -27.13 1.90
C PHE A 123 9.64 -28.06 2.29
N LEU A 124 9.44 -29.15 1.54
CA LEU A 124 8.41 -30.17 1.82
C LEU A 124 8.65 -30.90 3.14
N LYS A 125 9.90 -31.28 3.40
CA LYS A 125 10.29 -32.00 4.62
C LYS A 125 10.07 -31.12 5.84
N ASP A 126 10.58 -29.90 5.82
CA ASP A 126 10.49 -28.96 6.92
C ASP A 126 9.05 -28.65 7.30
N TYR A 127 8.19 -28.41 6.31
CA TYR A 127 6.78 -28.16 6.59
C TYR A 127 6.10 -29.37 7.20
N THR A 128 6.36 -30.57 6.69
CA THR A 128 5.79 -31.80 7.24
C THR A 128 6.25 -32.01 8.69
N THR A 129 7.53 -31.81 8.99
CA THR A 129 8.08 -31.96 10.34
C THR A 129 7.52 -30.93 11.31
N GLN A 130 7.53 -29.64 10.94
CA GLN A 130 7.03 -28.56 11.79
C GLN A 130 5.52 -28.68 12.04
N TRP A 131 4.76 -29.09 11.01
CA TRP A 131 3.32 -29.21 11.11
C TRP A 131 2.87 -30.43 11.92
N THR A 132 3.43 -31.62 11.67
CA THR A 132 3.05 -32.83 12.41
C THR A 132 3.28 -32.66 13.91
N ALA A 133 4.29 -31.87 14.28
CA ALA A 133 4.55 -31.50 15.67
C ALA A 133 3.53 -30.48 16.24
N ALA A 134 3.15 -29.46 15.46
CA ALA A 134 2.28 -28.38 15.93
C ALA A 134 0.79 -28.75 16.02
N HIS A 135 0.29 -29.62 15.13
CA HIS A 135 -1.14 -29.94 15.05
C HIS A 135 -1.40 -31.43 14.75
N PRO A 136 -1.16 -32.34 15.73
CA PRO A 136 -1.27 -33.79 15.54
C PRO A 136 -2.68 -34.27 15.15
N HIS A 137 -3.72 -33.55 15.60
CA HIS A 137 -5.12 -33.93 15.41
C HIS A 137 -5.74 -33.44 14.09
N LEU A 138 -5.09 -32.50 13.39
CA LEU A 138 -5.52 -32.02 12.08
C LEU A 138 -4.78 -32.81 11.01
N GLN A 139 -5.38 -33.89 10.51
CA GLN A 139 -4.80 -34.73 9.46
C GLN A 139 -4.36 -33.87 8.25
N PRO A 140 -3.23 -34.19 7.58
CA PRO A 140 -2.86 -33.56 6.32
C PRO A 140 -4.04 -33.65 5.36
N GLN A 141 -4.54 -32.51 4.87
CA GLN A 141 -5.59 -32.54 3.86
C GLN A 141 -5.11 -33.40 2.68
N SER A 142 -5.98 -34.26 2.16
CA SER A 142 -5.68 -35.13 1.02
C SER A 142 -5.14 -34.35 -0.19
N SER A 143 -5.55 -33.08 -0.33
CA SER A 143 -5.08 -32.13 -1.35
C SER A 143 -3.58 -31.82 -1.23
N LEU A 144 -3.07 -31.51 -0.04
CA LEU A 144 -1.66 -31.18 0.19
C LEU A 144 -0.78 -32.40 -0.08
N SER A 145 -1.13 -33.55 0.50
CA SER A 145 -0.40 -34.80 0.30
C SER A 145 -0.36 -35.20 -1.18
N ARG A 146 -1.48 -35.01 -1.90
CA ARG A 146 -1.55 -35.23 -3.35
C ARG A 146 -0.64 -34.26 -4.11
N GLN A 147 -0.66 -32.98 -3.78
CA GLN A 147 0.15 -31.97 -4.45
C GLN A 147 1.65 -32.19 -4.20
N SER A 148 2.05 -32.57 -2.98
CA SER A 148 3.43 -32.94 -2.67
C SER A 148 3.92 -34.14 -3.49
N LYS A 149 3.06 -35.14 -3.75
CA LYS A 149 3.39 -36.26 -4.64
C LYS A 149 3.57 -35.81 -6.09
N VAL A 150 2.69 -34.95 -6.58
CA VAL A 150 2.80 -34.37 -7.95
C VAL A 150 4.12 -33.61 -8.11
N ILE A 151 4.49 -32.79 -7.13
CA ILE A 151 5.76 -32.06 -7.16
C ILE A 151 6.96 -33.01 -7.20
N ARG A 152 6.96 -34.07 -6.37
CA ARG A 152 8.05 -35.06 -6.38
C ARG A 152 8.19 -35.73 -7.75
N GLN A 153 7.08 -36.11 -8.39
CA GLN A 153 7.09 -36.69 -9.74
C GLN A 153 7.64 -35.71 -10.79
N ILE A 154 7.28 -34.42 -10.71
CA ILE A 154 7.80 -33.42 -11.64
C ILE A 154 9.29 -33.16 -11.38
N CYS A 155 9.74 -33.16 -10.12
CA CYS A 155 11.16 -33.07 -9.76
C CYS A 155 11.97 -34.26 -10.31
N GLU A 156 11.45 -35.48 -10.19
CA GLU A 156 12.07 -36.69 -10.78
C GLU A 156 12.20 -36.55 -12.29
N ARG A 157 11.13 -36.14 -12.96
CA ARG A 157 11.14 -35.87 -14.41
C ARG A 157 12.13 -34.76 -14.80
N LEU A 158 12.28 -33.71 -13.98
CA LEU A 158 13.26 -32.66 -14.23
C LEU A 158 14.69 -33.22 -14.18
N ARG A 159 14.99 -34.08 -13.20
CA ARG A 159 16.28 -34.78 -13.13
C ARG A 159 16.52 -35.64 -14.35
N GLU A 160 15.53 -36.44 -14.76
CA GLU A 160 15.64 -37.29 -15.95
C GLU A 160 15.97 -36.47 -17.19
N VAL A 161 15.19 -35.42 -17.48
CA VAL A 161 15.40 -34.58 -18.67
C VAL A 161 16.77 -33.88 -18.63
N CYS A 162 17.24 -33.43 -17.47
CA CYS A 162 18.54 -32.79 -17.31
C CYS A 162 19.73 -33.77 -17.26
N GLN A 163 19.50 -35.06 -17.01
CA GLN A 163 20.52 -36.12 -16.98
C GLN A 163 20.63 -36.88 -18.31
N SER A 164 19.77 -36.60 -19.29
CA SER A 164 19.83 -37.11 -20.67
C SER A 164 21.07 -36.59 -21.41
N LYS A 165 22.26 -37.06 -21.01
CA LYS A 165 23.54 -37.17 -21.75
C LYS A 165 24.67 -37.39 -20.74
N LYS A 166 24.87 -38.64 -20.36
CA LYS A 166 26.18 -39.14 -19.92
C LYS A 166 26.55 -40.50 -20.49
N GLU A 167 25.69 -41.13 -21.28
CA GLU A 167 25.99 -42.40 -21.91
C GLU A 167 25.49 -42.34 -23.36
N GLU A 168 26.36 -42.75 -24.28
CA GLU A 168 26.24 -42.73 -25.75
C GLU A 168 26.54 -41.38 -26.42
N GLU A 169 27.83 -41.12 -26.63
CA GLU A 169 28.42 -40.97 -27.98
C GLU A 169 29.94 -40.73 -27.81
N GLU A 170 30.69 -41.81 -27.56
CA GLU A 170 32.07 -41.88 -28.05
C GLU A 170 31.98 -42.35 -29.53
N GLU A 171 32.59 -41.54 -30.39
CA GLU A 171 33.01 -41.81 -31.77
C GLU A 171 32.01 -41.60 -32.93
N GLU A 172 32.36 -40.58 -33.73
CA GLU A 172 32.26 -40.46 -35.19
C GLU A 172 30.89 -40.23 -35.86
N GLU A 173 30.59 -38.96 -36.18
CA GLU A 173 30.65 -38.47 -37.58
C GLU A 173 30.35 -36.96 -37.58
N GLU A 174 31.42 -36.17 -37.65
CA GLU A 174 31.38 -34.75 -38.03
C GLU A 174 30.89 -34.63 -39.48
N GLU A 175 30.15 -33.57 -39.79
CA GLU A 175 29.74 -33.08 -41.13
C GLU A 175 28.26 -33.20 -41.56
N ARG A 176 27.34 -33.76 -40.75
CA ARG A 176 25.88 -33.49 -40.92
C ARG A 176 25.21 -32.71 -39.78
N LYS A 177 25.95 -32.46 -38.70
CA LYS A 177 25.39 -32.16 -37.38
C LYS A 177 24.88 -30.71 -37.14
N GLU A 178 25.30 -29.69 -37.88
CA GLU A 178 24.93 -28.29 -37.53
C GLU A 178 23.44 -27.91 -37.70
N LYS A 179 22.66 -28.63 -38.54
CA LYS A 179 21.21 -28.38 -38.70
C LYS A 179 20.33 -29.27 -37.83
N GLU A 180 20.80 -30.47 -37.48
CA GLU A 180 20.10 -31.40 -36.58
C GLU A 180 20.41 -31.12 -35.11
N GLU A 181 21.64 -30.71 -34.75
CA GLU A 181 22.02 -30.30 -33.39
C GLU A 181 21.31 -29.03 -32.94
N ASN A 182 21.11 -28.06 -33.83
CA ASN A 182 20.32 -26.87 -33.52
C ASN A 182 18.85 -27.20 -33.26
N ASN A 183 18.30 -28.23 -33.92
CA ASN A 183 16.91 -28.64 -33.73
C ASN A 183 16.76 -29.52 -32.47
N ALA A 184 17.74 -30.39 -32.20
CA ALA A 184 17.80 -31.24 -31.02
C ALA A 184 18.02 -30.45 -29.72
N SER A 185 18.97 -29.50 -29.70
CA SER A 185 19.20 -28.61 -28.55
C SER A 185 18.02 -27.68 -28.28
N GLN A 186 17.35 -27.17 -29.33
CA GLN A 186 16.10 -26.42 -29.18
C GLN A 186 14.96 -27.29 -28.64
N GLN A 187 14.88 -28.56 -29.04
CA GLN A 187 13.90 -29.51 -28.53
C GLN A 187 14.16 -29.88 -27.06
N GLU A 188 15.41 -30.13 -26.68
CA GLU A 188 15.84 -30.37 -25.29
C GLU A 188 15.53 -29.16 -24.40
N THR A 189 15.91 -27.96 -24.83
CA THR A 189 15.61 -26.70 -24.11
C THR A 189 14.10 -26.54 -23.92
N ARG A 190 13.31 -26.80 -24.97
CA ARG A 190 11.84 -26.72 -24.89
C ARG A 190 11.25 -27.73 -23.90
N GLN A 191 11.80 -28.94 -23.81
CA GLN A 191 11.37 -29.95 -22.84
C GLN A 191 11.69 -29.52 -21.40
N VAL A 192 12.89 -29.00 -21.13
CA VAL A 192 13.26 -28.49 -19.80
C VAL A 192 12.34 -27.33 -19.40
N VAL A 193 12.13 -26.35 -20.30
CA VAL A 193 11.24 -25.20 -20.06
C VAL A 193 9.81 -25.66 -19.71
N GLN A 194 9.28 -26.68 -20.39
CA GLN A 194 7.95 -27.24 -20.08
C GLN A 194 7.90 -27.85 -18.68
N VAL A 195 8.92 -28.64 -18.29
CA VAL A 195 8.97 -29.28 -16.97
C VAL A 195 9.15 -28.24 -15.87
N VAL A 196 10.03 -27.25 -16.05
CA VAL A 196 10.25 -26.16 -15.09
C VAL A 196 8.99 -25.31 -14.91
N THR A 197 8.28 -25.01 -16.00
CA THR A 197 7.00 -24.27 -15.95
C THR A 197 5.93 -25.06 -15.19
N ALA A 198 5.80 -26.36 -15.48
CA ALA A 198 4.88 -27.24 -14.77
C ALA A 198 5.23 -27.34 -13.28
N LEU A 199 6.52 -27.42 -12.93
CA LEU A 199 7.01 -27.45 -11.56
C LEU A 199 6.70 -26.14 -10.84
N GLY A 200 6.92 -24.99 -11.49
CA GLY A 200 6.59 -23.66 -10.96
C GLY A 200 5.10 -23.55 -10.63
N HIS A 201 4.21 -23.93 -11.56
CA HIS A 201 2.76 -23.96 -11.28
C HIS A 201 2.39 -24.90 -10.15
N ALA A 202 2.97 -26.11 -10.12
CA ALA A 202 2.70 -27.07 -9.07
C ALA A 202 3.18 -26.57 -7.70
N PHE A 203 4.34 -25.92 -7.65
CA PHE A 203 4.92 -25.33 -6.45
C PHE A 203 4.09 -24.15 -5.92
N THR A 204 3.72 -23.20 -6.78
CA THR A 204 2.83 -22.09 -6.40
C THR A 204 1.52 -22.61 -5.81
N LYS A 205 0.91 -23.63 -6.43
CA LYS A 205 -0.30 -24.27 -5.91
C LYS A 205 -0.09 -24.93 -4.54
N LEU A 206 1.07 -25.54 -4.31
CA LEU A 206 1.41 -26.10 -3.01
C LEU A 206 1.52 -24.99 -1.94
N VAL A 207 2.23 -23.91 -2.26
CA VAL A 207 2.37 -22.75 -1.36
C VAL A 207 0.98 -22.20 -1.01
N ASP A 208 0.09 -22.01 -1.99
CA ASP A 208 -1.29 -21.57 -1.77
C ASP A 208 -2.06 -22.49 -0.83
N LEU A 209 -1.93 -23.81 -0.98
CA LEU A 209 -2.57 -24.79 -0.09
C LEU A 209 -2.04 -24.69 1.34
N MET A 210 -0.73 -24.49 1.51
CA MET A 210 -0.10 -24.35 2.82
C MET A 210 -0.54 -23.06 3.51
N LEU A 211 -0.46 -21.93 2.81
CA LEU A 211 -0.92 -20.63 3.30
C LEU A 211 -2.41 -20.67 3.64
N SER A 212 -3.22 -21.26 2.76
CA SER A 212 -4.66 -21.37 2.96
C SER A 212 -5.01 -22.15 4.22
N ARG A 213 -4.23 -23.18 4.54
CA ARG A 213 -4.44 -23.97 5.75
C ARG A 213 -4.24 -23.13 7.01
N GLU A 214 -3.14 -22.40 7.09
CA GLU A 214 -2.83 -21.53 8.24
C GLU A 214 -3.85 -20.40 8.37
N ILE A 215 -4.23 -19.76 7.26
CA ILE A 215 -5.26 -18.72 7.24
C ILE A 215 -6.61 -19.27 7.71
N LYS A 216 -6.98 -20.48 7.30
CA LYS A 216 -8.25 -21.10 7.70
C LYS A 216 -8.31 -21.40 9.20
N VAL A 217 -7.17 -21.63 9.86
CA VAL A 217 -7.13 -21.74 11.33
C VAL A 217 -7.55 -20.42 11.98
N MET A 218 -6.97 -19.30 11.54
CA MET A 218 -7.34 -17.97 12.06
C MET A 218 -8.81 -17.64 11.82
N VAL A 219 -9.33 -17.93 10.62
CA VAL A 219 -10.75 -17.69 10.29
C VAL A 219 -11.68 -18.52 11.17
N ARG A 220 -11.34 -19.78 11.48
CA ARG A 220 -12.15 -20.62 12.38
C ARG A 220 -12.20 -20.08 13.80
N CYS A 221 -11.09 -19.51 14.30
CA CYS A 221 -11.04 -18.86 15.61
C CYS A 221 -11.91 -17.59 15.67
N LEU A 222 -12.14 -16.91 14.54
CA LEU A 222 -13.14 -15.82 14.47
C LEU A 222 -14.57 -16.33 14.51
N GLU A 223 -14.85 -17.47 13.84
CA GLU A 223 -16.20 -18.06 13.78
C GLU A 223 -16.62 -18.68 15.13
N MET A 224 -15.67 -19.27 15.87
CA MET A 224 -15.90 -19.93 17.15
C MET A 224 -14.82 -19.49 18.16
N PRO A 225 -14.90 -18.26 18.68
CA PRO A 225 -13.87 -17.72 19.55
C PRO A 225 -13.87 -18.39 20.93
N GLY A 226 -12.69 -18.80 21.41
CA GLY A 226 -12.52 -19.32 22.77
C GLY A 226 -12.47 -18.22 23.82
N SER A 227 -11.97 -17.03 23.46
CA SER A 227 -11.88 -15.86 24.34
C SER A 227 -11.88 -14.55 23.56
N ARG A 228 -12.12 -13.43 24.26
CA ARG A 228 -12.05 -12.08 23.68
C ARG A 228 -10.63 -11.71 23.21
N ASP A 229 -9.61 -12.11 23.96
CA ASP A 229 -8.20 -11.85 23.61
C ASP A 229 -7.78 -12.62 22.34
N GLU A 230 -8.35 -13.81 22.14
CA GLU A 230 -8.15 -14.59 20.92
C GLU A 230 -8.71 -13.87 19.69
N VAL A 231 -9.92 -13.31 19.78
CA VAL A 231 -10.52 -12.50 18.70
C VAL A 231 -9.61 -11.32 18.35
N GLN A 232 -9.21 -10.53 19.35
CA GLN A 232 -8.33 -9.37 19.13
C GLN A 232 -7.01 -9.79 18.45
N SER A 233 -6.43 -10.89 18.92
CA SER A 233 -5.21 -11.45 18.34
C SER A 233 -5.41 -11.89 16.88
N MET A 234 -6.54 -12.53 16.56
CA MET A 234 -6.85 -12.99 15.20
C MET A 234 -7.09 -11.82 14.25
N VAL A 235 -7.85 -10.80 14.67
CA VAL A 235 -8.09 -9.58 13.89
C VAL A 235 -6.77 -8.88 13.58
N SER A 236 -5.90 -8.70 14.58
CA SER A 236 -4.56 -8.10 14.39
C SER A 236 -3.67 -8.93 13.44
N GLN A 237 -3.71 -10.27 13.57
CA GLN A 237 -2.93 -11.15 12.70
C GLN A 237 -3.41 -11.11 11.25
N LEU A 238 -4.73 -11.15 11.01
CA LEU A 238 -5.30 -11.06 9.66
C LEU A 238 -5.04 -9.69 9.03
N THR A 239 -5.16 -8.61 9.80
CA THR A 239 -4.82 -7.26 9.33
C THR A 239 -3.37 -7.20 8.87
N SER A 240 -2.43 -7.66 9.71
CA SER A 240 -1.02 -7.66 9.32
C SER A 240 -0.73 -8.54 8.11
N LEU A 241 -1.42 -9.66 7.95
CA LEU A 241 -1.22 -10.54 6.80
C LEU A 241 -1.80 -9.95 5.53
N GLY A 242 -2.92 -9.21 5.61
CA GLY A 242 -3.48 -8.51 4.47
C GLY A 242 -2.56 -7.40 3.95
N VAL A 243 -1.83 -6.73 4.84
CA VAL A 243 -0.81 -5.72 4.46
C VAL A 243 0.36 -6.35 3.67
N ASP A 244 0.64 -7.65 3.85
CA ASP A 244 1.72 -8.34 3.13
C ASP A 244 1.42 -8.49 1.61
N GLY A 245 0.20 -8.21 1.15
CA GLY A 245 -0.14 -8.00 -0.26
C GLY A 245 -1.42 -8.66 -0.74
N GLY A 246 -1.92 -8.23 -1.91
CA GLY A 246 -3.23 -8.64 -2.44
C GLY A 246 -3.41 -10.15 -2.64
N HIS A 247 -2.34 -10.93 -2.86
CA HIS A 247 -2.45 -12.39 -2.92
C HIS A 247 -2.95 -12.99 -1.60
N ILE A 248 -2.48 -12.49 -0.45
CA ILE A 248 -2.93 -12.95 0.87
C ILE A 248 -4.37 -12.50 1.13
N CYS A 249 -4.75 -11.27 0.75
CA CYS A 249 -6.13 -10.82 0.84
C CYS A 249 -7.10 -11.71 0.04
N ARG A 250 -6.71 -12.16 -1.17
CA ARG A 250 -7.50 -13.12 -1.95
C ARG A 250 -7.68 -14.45 -1.24
N LEU A 251 -6.63 -14.97 -0.58
CA LEU A 251 -6.74 -16.19 0.22
C LEU A 251 -7.65 -15.99 1.44
N ILE A 252 -7.51 -14.88 2.15
CA ILE A 252 -8.37 -14.54 3.31
C ILE A 252 -9.85 -14.50 2.90
N ALA A 253 -10.19 -13.79 1.82
CA ALA A 253 -11.54 -13.71 1.29
C ALA A 253 -12.11 -15.10 0.97
N ARG A 254 -11.42 -15.85 0.08
CA ARG A 254 -11.83 -17.21 -0.35
C ARG A 254 -12.05 -18.20 0.79
N LEU A 255 -11.38 -18.00 1.92
CA LEU A 255 -11.46 -18.86 3.09
C LEU A 255 -12.56 -18.46 4.08
N GLY A 256 -13.36 -17.44 3.76
CA GLY A 256 -14.45 -16.94 4.60
C GLY A 256 -13.99 -15.87 5.60
N GLY A 257 -12.81 -15.30 5.44
CA GLY A 257 -12.27 -14.29 6.36
C GLY A 257 -13.13 -13.04 6.45
N VAL A 258 -13.69 -12.56 5.33
CA VAL A 258 -14.61 -11.41 5.32
C VAL A 258 -15.84 -11.68 6.17
N ARG A 259 -16.47 -12.86 6.00
CA ARG A 259 -17.63 -13.27 6.81
C ARG A 259 -17.27 -13.41 8.29
N GLY A 260 -16.12 -13.99 8.62
CA GLY A 260 -15.65 -14.12 10.00
C GLY A 260 -15.45 -12.77 10.66
N LEU A 261 -14.84 -11.81 9.96
CA LEU A 261 -14.67 -10.43 10.44
C LEU A 261 -16.02 -9.72 10.59
N LEU A 262 -16.93 -9.83 9.63
CA LEU A 262 -18.28 -9.27 9.77
C LEU A 262 -19.03 -9.85 10.98
N GLY A 263 -18.85 -11.14 11.27
CA GLY A 263 -19.39 -11.77 12.47
C GLY A 263 -18.92 -11.08 13.76
N VAL A 264 -17.66 -10.66 13.82
CA VAL A 264 -17.13 -9.89 14.96
C VAL A 264 -17.75 -8.49 15.03
N CYS A 265 -17.96 -7.81 13.89
CA CYS A 265 -18.61 -6.49 13.86
C CYS A 265 -20.06 -6.52 14.39
N LEU A 266 -20.76 -7.63 14.16
CA LEU A 266 -22.17 -7.80 14.52
C LEU A 266 -22.38 -8.30 15.96
N GLU A 267 -21.36 -8.89 16.58
CA GLU A 267 -21.47 -9.50 17.90
C GLU A 267 -21.42 -8.42 19.01
N PRO A 268 -22.52 -8.18 19.76
CA PRO A 268 -22.57 -7.08 20.73
C PRO A 268 -21.51 -7.19 21.83
N THR A 269 -21.15 -8.41 22.22
CA THR A 269 -20.13 -8.66 23.24
C THR A 269 -18.71 -8.35 22.78
N LEU A 270 -18.51 -8.13 21.47
CA LEU A 270 -17.23 -7.82 20.83
C LEU A 270 -17.17 -6.39 20.26
N ARG A 271 -18.15 -5.52 20.57
CA ARG A 271 -18.22 -4.13 20.07
C ARG A 271 -16.91 -3.35 20.21
N GLN A 272 -16.17 -3.55 21.31
CA GLN A 272 -14.88 -2.90 21.54
C GLN A 272 -13.78 -3.22 20.50
N TYR A 273 -13.95 -4.27 19.69
CA TYR A 273 -13.02 -4.67 18.63
C TYR A 273 -13.51 -4.30 17.23
N ARG A 274 -14.68 -3.65 17.13
CA ARG A 274 -15.32 -3.35 15.84
C ARG A 274 -14.47 -2.41 14.99
N GLY A 275 -13.85 -1.37 15.57
CA GLY A 275 -12.91 -0.51 14.85
C GLY A 275 -11.74 -1.28 14.22
N ASP A 276 -11.04 -2.11 15.01
CA ASP A 276 -9.93 -2.94 14.50
C ASP A 276 -10.40 -3.95 13.43
N THR A 277 -11.63 -4.45 13.57
CA THR A 277 -12.24 -5.39 12.62
C THR A 277 -12.62 -4.71 11.30
N LEU A 278 -13.15 -3.49 11.35
CA LEU A 278 -13.41 -2.67 10.16
C LEU A 278 -12.11 -2.34 9.42
N ARG A 279 -11.03 -2.03 10.15
CA ARG A 279 -9.70 -1.86 9.55
C ARG A 279 -9.20 -3.13 8.85
N ALA A 280 -9.43 -4.29 9.47
CA ALA A 280 -9.11 -5.59 8.86
C ALA A 280 -9.93 -5.82 7.58
N LEU A 281 -11.23 -5.48 7.60
CA LEU A 281 -12.11 -5.55 6.44
C LEU A 281 -11.61 -4.64 5.31
N ALA A 282 -11.26 -3.39 5.59
CA ALA A 282 -10.67 -2.48 4.61
C ALA A 282 -9.40 -3.11 4.01
N THR A 283 -8.52 -3.65 4.85
CA THR A 283 -7.28 -4.30 4.37
C THR A 283 -7.55 -5.47 3.42
N VAL A 284 -8.52 -6.33 3.75
CA VAL A 284 -8.88 -7.50 2.91
C VAL A 284 -9.63 -7.09 1.65
N CYS A 285 -10.40 -6.02 1.69
CA CYS A 285 -11.16 -5.50 0.55
C CYS A 285 -10.32 -4.69 -0.45
N CYS A 286 -8.99 -4.75 -0.38
CA CYS A 286 -8.12 -4.19 -1.42
C CYS A 286 -8.10 -5.02 -2.73
N VAL A 287 -8.82 -6.15 -2.77
CA VAL A 287 -8.98 -7.02 -3.95
C VAL A 287 -10.45 -7.29 -4.25
N VAL A 288 -10.75 -7.54 -5.53
CA VAL A 288 -12.13 -7.76 -6.03
C VAL A 288 -12.83 -8.90 -5.29
N GLU A 289 -12.13 -10.01 -4.99
CA GLU A 289 -12.73 -11.12 -4.24
C GLU A 289 -13.17 -10.72 -2.82
N GLY A 290 -12.42 -9.84 -2.15
CA GLY A 290 -12.77 -9.34 -0.81
C GLY A 290 -14.03 -8.47 -0.85
N ILE A 291 -14.13 -7.59 -1.85
CA ILE A 291 -15.28 -6.71 -2.05
C ILE A 291 -16.53 -7.53 -2.40
N ALA A 292 -16.41 -8.50 -3.31
CA ALA A 292 -17.52 -9.38 -3.68
C ALA A 292 -18.01 -10.23 -2.49
N ASP A 293 -17.11 -10.73 -1.65
CA ASP A 293 -17.49 -11.46 -0.44
C ASP A 293 -18.13 -10.55 0.62
N LEU A 294 -17.68 -9.29 0.74
CA LEU A 294 -18.29 -8.30 1.63
C LEU A 294 -19.73 -8.02 1.21
N GLU A 295 -19.95 -7.73 -0.07
CA GLU A 295 -21.29 -7.48 -0.63
C GLU A 295 -22.20 -8.70 -0.43
N LYS A 296 -21.73 -9.89 -0.80
CA LYS A 296 -22.49 -11.14 -0.65
C LYS A 296 -22.89 -11.43 0.80
N ALA A 297 -22.09 -10.98 1.76
CA ALA A 297 -22.35 -11.15 3.18
C ALA A 297 -23.21 -10.04 3.80
N GLY A 298 -23.72 -9.07 3.01
CA GLY A 298 -24.46 -7.91 3.51
C GLY A 298 -23.59 -6.92 4.29
N GLY A 299 -22.28 -6.93 4.03
CA GLY A 299 -21.31 -6.13 4.78
C GLY A 299 -21.39 -4.63 4.47
N VAL A 300 -21.92 -4.25 3.31
CA VAL A 300 -22.10 -2.84 2.93
C VAL A 300 -23.13 -2.17 3.84
N GLU A 301 -24.23 -2.87 4.13
CA GLU A 301 -25.29 -2.44 5.03
C GLU A 301 -24.77 -2.29 6.47
N VAL A 302 -23.94 -3.23 6.93
CA VAL A 302 -23.29 -3.15 8.24
C VAL A 302 -22.36 -1.94 8.33
N VAL A 303 -21.57 -1.68 7.29
CA VAL A 303 -20.68 -0.52 7.23
C VAL A 303 -21.49 0.79 7.22
N ALA A 304 -22.59 0.83 6.46
CA ALA A 304 -23.48 1.98 6.43
C ALA A 304 -24.15 2.22 7.78
N GLU A 305 -24.61 1.17 8.47
CA GLU A 305 -25.20 1.24 9.81
C GLU A 305 -24.20 1.82 10.82
N VAL A 306 -22.97 1.29 10.88
CA VAL A 306 -21.93 1.81 11.79
C VAL A 306 -21.59 3.27 11.49
N LEU A 307 -21.48 3.64 10.21
CA LEU A 307 -21.15 5.02 9.83
C LEU A 307 -22.27 6.01 10.19
N CYS A 308 -23.54 5.61 10.01
CA CYS A 308 -24.71 6.45 10.21
C CYS A 308 -25.21 6.47 11.66
N ASP A 309 -24.74 5.56 12.52
CA ASP A 309 -25.09 5.53 13.95
C ASP A 309 -24.35 6.63 14.71
N GLU A 310 -25.09 7.64 15.18
CA GLU A 310 -24.57 8.76 15.98
C GLU A 310 -24.07 8.30 17.36
N GLU A 311 -24.49 7.13 17.85
CA GLU A 311 -24.00 6.54 19.10
C GLU A 311 -22.65 5.83 18.92
N CYS A 312 -22.20 5.62 17.68
CA CYS A 312 -20.85 5.13 17.40
C CYS A 312 -19.82 6.25 17.58
N CYS A 313 -18.68 5.92 18.18
CA CYS A 313 -17.63 6.91 18.38
C CYS A 313 -16.98 7.31 17.04
N GLU A 314 -16.31 8.47 17.04
CA GLU A 314 -15.66 9.01 15.84
C GLU A 314 -14.67 8.01 15.23
N GLU A 315 -13.91 7.29 16.07
CA GLU A 315 -12.95 6.30 15.63
C GLU A 315 -13.63 5.13 14.89
N GLU A 316 -14.75 4.61 15.39
CA GLU A 316 -15.49 3.53 14.72
C GLU A 316 -16.10 3.98 13.39
N ARG A 317 -16.68 5.19 13.37
CA ARG A 317 -17.24 5.80 12.14
C ARG A 317 -16.15 6.05 11.11
N SER A 318 -14.94 6.42 11.55
CA SER A 318 -13.79 6.63 10.66
C SER A 318 -13.30 5.33 10.01
N GLU A 319 -13.33 4.20 10.73
CA GLU A 319 -12.97 2.91 10.15
C GLU A 319 -14.02 2.43 9.15
N ALA A 320 -15.31 2.69 9.42
CA ALA A 320 -16.38 2.45 8.44
C ALA A 320 -16.19 3.31 7.18
N ALA A 321 -15.82 4.59 7.33
CA ALA A 321 -15.45 5.45 6.21
C ALA A 321 -14.23 4.91 5.43
N GLY A 322 -13.24 4.35 6.13
CA GLY A 322 -12.09 3.68 5.51
C GLY A 322 -12.47 2.45 4.68
N VAL A 323 -13.40 1.62 5.17
CA VAL A 323 -13.96 0.52 4.37
C VAL A 323 -14.67 1.04 3.12
N LEU A 324 -15.50 2.08 3.25
CA LEU A 324 -16.18 2.69 2.10
C LEU A 324 -15.18 3.24 1.08
N ALA A 325 -14.19 4.01 1.52
CA ALA A 325 -13.14 4.52 0.64
C ALA A 325 -12.46 3.38 -0.12
N GLN A 326 -12.15 2.27 0.56
CA GLN A 326 -11.51 1.12 -0.06
C GLN A 326 -12.39 0.42 -1.10
N ILE A 327 -13.65 0.12 -0.78
CA ILE A 327 -14.53 -0.64 -1.70
C ILE A 327 -15.02 0.20 -2.88
N THR A 328 -15.04 1.53 -2.75
CA THR A 328 -15.48 2.46 -3.81
C THR A 328 -14.32 2.95 -4.69
N SER A 329 -13.11 2.49 -4.42
CA SER A 329 -11.92 2.96 -5.13
C SER A 329 -11.95 2.64 -6.64
N PRO A 330 -11.59 3.60 -7.51
CA PRO A 330 -11.82 3.53 -8.95
C PRO A 330 -10.95 2.51 -9.72
N TRP A 331 -9.96 1.89 -9.07
CA TRP A 331 -9.07 0.88 -9.68
C TRP A 331 -9.62 -0.55 -9.57
N VAL A 332 -10.69 -0.76 -8.81
CA VAL A 332 -11.31 -2.07 -8.68
C VAL A 332 -12.30 -2.25 -9.83
N GLU A 333 -12.04 -3.23 -10.70
CA GLU A 333 -12.94 -3.58 -11.80
C GLU A 333 -14.33 -3.99 -11.25
N ASN A 334 -15.40 -3.55 -11.90
CA ASN A 334 -16.82 -3.85 -11.58
C ASN A 334 -17.41 -3.19 -10.32
N THR A 335 -16.75 -2.23 -9.67
CA THR A 335 -17.31 -1.47 -8.53
C THR A 335 -18.58 -0.65 -8.87
N HIS A 336 -18.89 -0.46 -10.14
CA HIS A 336 -20.02 0.34 -10.63
C HIS A 336 -21.42 -0.20 -10.27
N ARG A 337 -21.54 -1.30 -9.51
CA ARG A 337 -22.83 -1.90 -9.15
C ARG A 337 -22.84 -2.55 -7.77
N LEU A 338 -22.58 -1.78 -6.71
CA LEU A 338 -22.89 -2.20 -5.34
C LEU A 338 -24.32 -1.70 -4.99
N PRO A 339 -25.39 -2.51 -5.16
CA PRO A 339 -26.77 -2.03 -5.04
C PRO A 339 -27.09 -1.49 -3.64
N ALA A 340 -26.48 -2.08 -2.62
CA ALA A 340 -26.60 -1.64 -1.23
C ALA A 340 -26.08 -0.19 -1.05
N LEU A 341 -24.98 0.20 -1.71
CA LEU A 341 -24.51 1.59 -1.66
C LEU A 341 -25.51 2.55 -2.27
N THR A 342 -26.14 2.19 -3.39
CA THR A 342 -27.18 3.01 -4.00
C THR A 342 -28.39 3.18 -3.08
N ALA A 343 -28.79 2.12 -2.37
CA ALA A 343 -29.91 2.17 -1.43
C ALA A 343 -29.65 3.11 -0.23
N HIS A 344 -28.40 3.20 0.23
CA HIS A 344 -28.02 4.01 1.39
C HIS A 344 -27.27 5.31 1.04
N MET A 345 -27.20 5.68 -0.25
CA MET A 345 -26.36 6.77 -0.75
C MET A 345 -26.55 8.09 0.01
N SER A 346 -27.81 8.51 0.22
CA SER A 346 -28.10 9.77 0.90
C SER A 346 -27.64 9.78 2.36
N SER A 347 -27.86 8.68 3.09
CA SER A 347 -27.48 8.56 4.50
C SER A 347 -25.97 8.47 4.65
N ILE A 348 -25.30 7.68 3.79
CA ILE A 348 -23.84 7.55 3.77
C ILE A 348 -23.19 8.90 3.49
N VAL A 349 -23.63 9.62 2.46
CA VAL A 349 -23.07 10.93 2.10
C VAL A 349 -23.29 11.93 3.22
N HIS A 350 -24.47 11.96 3.84
CA HIS A 350 -24.73 12.82 4.99
C HIS A 350 -23.78 12.50 6.15
N ALA A 351 -23.66 11.23 6.55
CA ALA A 351 -22.82 10.81 7.65
C ALA A 351 -21.33 11.06 7.40
N LEU A 352 -20.82 10.85 6.18
CA LEU A 352 -19.45 11.21 5.79
C LEU A 352 -19.22 12.73 5.83
N THR A 353 -20.23 13.51 5.43
CA THR A 353 -20.14 14.98 5.43
C THR A 353 -20.12 15.53 6.85
N GLU A 354 -20.93 14.99 7.76
CA GLU A 354 -20.87 15.33 9.20
C GLU A 354 -19.53 14.89 9.80
N LEU A 355 -19.06 13.67 9.50
CA LEU A 355 -17.76 13.19 9.99
C LEU A 355 -16.60 14.09 9.53
N ALA A 356 -16.60 14.54 8.27
CA ALA A 356 -15.62 15.49 7.75
C ALA A 356 -15.77 16.89 8.35
N ARG A 357 -16.98 17.28 8.79
CA ARG A 357 -17.24 18.58 9.41
C ARG A 357 -16.75 18.64 10.85
N ASP A 358 -16.98 17.57 11.60
CA ASP A 358 -16.80 17.55 13.05
C ASP A 358 -15.39 17.13 13.46
N THR A 359 -14.71 16.34 12.62
CA THR A 359 -13.38 15.82 12.95
C THR A 359 -12.34 16.93 13.08
N GLN A 360 -11.45 16.77 14.06
CA GLN A 360 -10.25 17.59 14.23
C GLN A 360 -8.99 16.89 13.72
N THR A 361 -9.11 15.64 13.24
CA THR A 361 -7.97 14.85 12.83
C THR A 361 -7.81 14.90 11.31
N PRO A 362 -6.62 15.24 10.78
CA PRO A 362 -6.38 15.25 9.34
C PRO A 362 -6.58 13.87 8.68
N GLU A 363 -6.35 12.80 9.43
CA GLU A 363 -6.50 11.41 8.97
C GLU A 363 -7.97 11.04 8.74
N ILE A 364 -8.87 11.31 9.70
CA ILE A 364 -10.30 11.03 9.55
C ILE A 364 -10.90 11.92 8.46
N PHE A 365 -10.49 13.20 8.39
CA PHE A 365 -10.90 14.07 7.29
C PHE A 365 -10.48 13.51 5.93
N LEU A 366 -9.24 13.00 5.80
CA LEU A 366 -8.76 12.38 4.58
C LEU A 366 -9.58 11.13 4.21
N LEU A 367 -9.90 10.26 5.17
CA LEU A 367 -10.69 9.05 4.93
C LEU A 367 -12.12 9.39 4.49
N ALA A 368 -12.78 10.32 5.20
CA ALA A 368 -14.13 10.77 4.86
C ALA A 368 -14.19 11.45 3.49
N SER A 369 -13.25 12.36 3.20
CA SER A 369 -13.16 13.02 1.89
C SER A 369 -12.78 12.06 0.76
N ALA A 370 -11.96 11.03 1.02
CA ALA A 370 -11.66 9.98 0.05
C ALA A 370 -12.88 9.12 -0.29
N ALA A 371 -13.65 8.73 0.73
CA ALA A 371 -14.92 8.02 0.52
C ALA A 371 -15.91 8.87 -0.30
N LEU A 372 -16.08 10.16 0.05
CA LEU A 372 -16.91 11.09 -0.73
C LEU A 372 -16.40 11.20 -2.18
N ALA A 373 -15.11 11.46 -2.39
CA ALA A 373 -14.51 11.55 -3.72
C ALA A 373 -14.80 10.30 -4.56
N ASN A 374 -14.64 9.11 -3.99
CA ASN A 374 -14.92 7.87 -4.70
C ASN A 374 -16.42 7.70 -5.04
N LEU A 375 -17.33 8.06 -4.13
CA LEU A 375 -18.78 8.03 -4.39
C LEU A 375 -19.21 8.93 -5.56
N THR A 376 -18.48 10.00 -5.86
CA THR A 376 -18.79 10.88 -7.01
C THR A 376 -18.60 10.20 -8.37
N PHE A 377 -17.92 9.06 -8.43
CA PHE A 377 -17.78 8.26 -9.66
C PHE A 377 -18.86 7.18 -9.83
N LEU A 378 -19.75 7.02 -8.84
CA LEU A 378 -20.86 6.09 -8.92
C LEU A 378 -22.09 6.75 -9.55
N ASP A 379 -22.81 6.01 -10.40
CA ASP A 379 -24.03 6.50 -11.06
C ASP A 379 -25.21 6.61 -10.07
N GLY A 380 -26.08 7.63 -10.25
CA GLY A 380 -27.48 7.55 -9.80
C GLY A 380 -27.92 8.37 -8.56
N GLY A 381 -27.09 9.24 -7.98
CA GLY A 381 -27.59 10.18 -6.95
C GLY A 381 -26.58 10.80 -5.97
N SER A 382 -25.29 10.45 -6.07
CA SER A 382 -24.25 10.92 -5.12
C SER A 382 -24.08 12.45 -5.15
N VAL A 383 -24.05 13.06 -6.33
CA VAL A 383 -23.95 14.53 -6.48
C VAL A 383 -25.13 15.25 -5.80
N GLU A 384 -26.36 14.77 -6.00
CA GLU A 384 -27.53 15.37 -5.37
C GLU A 384 -27.57 15.14 -3.85
N ALA A 385 -27.13 13.96 -3.39
CA ALA A 385 -26.97 13.69 -1.97
C ALA A 385 -25.93 14.63 -1.33
N MET A 386 -24.80 14.87 -2.00
CA MET A 386 -23.73 15.75 -1.53
C MET A 386 -24.18 17.20 -1.46
N ARG A 387 -24.96 17.62 -2.46
CA ARG A 387 -25.59 18.94 -2.52
C ARG A 387 -26.50 19.15 -1.32
N LYS A 388 -27.45 18.23 -1.08
CA LYS A 388 -28.34 18.27 0.09
C LYS A 388 -27.60 18.27 1.43
N ALA A 389 -26.47 17.58 1.51
CA ALA A 389 -25.64 17.53 2.72
C ALA A 389 -24.74 18.77 2.90
N GLY A 390 -24.64 19.68 1.92
CA GLY A 390 -23.73 20.82 1.96
C GLY A 390 -22.26 20.43 1.94
N THR A 391 -21.92 19.38 1.17
CA THR A 391 -20.57 18.79 1.15
C THR A 391 -19.52 19.78 0.64
N SER A 392 -19.84 20.54 -0.41
CA SER A 392 -18.96 21.57 -0.98
C SER A 392 -18.51 22.56 0.09
N ARG A 393 -19.46 23.12 0.85
CA ARG A 393 -19.17 24.06 1.95
C ARG A 393 -18.21 23.48 2.98
N VAL A 394 -18.42 22.23 3.42
CA VAL A 394 -17.55 21.57 4.41
C VAL A 394 -16.12 21.44 3.88
N LEU A 395 -15.96 20.95 2.65
CA LEU A 395 -14.65 20.73 2.05
C LEU A 395 -13.92 22.05 1.73
N LEU A 396 -14.64 23.05 1.22
CA LEU A 396 -14.10 24.37 0.91
C LEU A 396 -13.64 25.08 2.18
N LYS A 397 -14.46 25.04 3.24
CA LYS A 397 -14.08 25.59 4.55
C LYS A 397 -12.80 24.94 5.07
N ALA A 398 -12.68 23.61 4.99
CA ALA A 398 -11.47 22.92 5.43
C ALA A 398 -10.22 23.33 4.62
N ALA A 399 -10.35 23.52 3.30
CA ALA A 399 -9.26 23.99 2.45
C ALA A 399 -8.84 25.44 2.77
N THR A 400 -9.79 26.29 3.17
CA THR A 400 -9.55 27.69 3.52
C THR A 400 -8.97 27.84 4.92
N ASP A 401 -9.53 27.14 5.91
CA ASP A 401 -9.14 27.24 7.32
C ASP A 401 -7.76 26.59 7.57
N SER A 402 -7.37 25.62 6.75
CA SER A 402 -6.13 24.85 6.92
C SER A 402 -5.23 24.95 5.68
N PRO A 403 -4.35 25.96 5.58
CA PRO A 403 -3.49 26.16 4.39
C PRO A 403 -2.50 25.01 4.15
N ASN A 404 -2.21 24.21 5.19
CA ASN A 404 -1.24 23.12 5.17
C ASN A 404 -1.88 21.71 5.09
N ILE A 405 -3.11 21.59 4.57
CA ILE A 405 -3.69 20.25 4.32
C ILE A 405 -2.80 19.43 3.38
N SER A 406 -2.81 18.11 3.62
CA SER A 406 -1.99 17.17 2.84
C SER A 406 -2.34 17.22 1.35
N ILE A 407 -1.38 16.88 0.49
CA ILE A 407 -1.62 16.83 -0.95
C ILE A 407 -2.67 15.79 -1.35
N PHE A 408 -2.80 14.71 -0.58
CA PHE A 408 -3.83 13.71 -0.75
C PHE A 408 -5.21 14.26 -0.41
N THR A 409 -5.32 15.07 0.64
CA THR A 409 -6.57 15.78 0.99
C THR A 409 -6.96 16.76 -0.11
N LYS A 410 -5.99 17.53 -0.63
CA LYS A 410 -6.21 18.43 -1.78
C LYS A 410 -6.75 17.69 -3.00
N ASP A 411 -6.24 16.49 -3.29
CA ASP A 411 -6.72 15.61 -4.38
C ASP A 411 -8.17 15.17 -4.17
N GLN A 412 -8.55 14.80 -2.93
CA GLN A 412 -9.93 14.42 -2.63
C GLN A 412 -10.89 15.60 -2.81
N ILE A 413 -10.54 16.77 -2.27
CA ILE A 413 -11.34 18.00 -2.42
C ILE A 413 -11.49 18.38 -3.90
N ALA A 414 -10.37 18.42 -4.66
CA ALA A 414 -10.40 18.75 -6.07
C ALA A 414 -11.27 17.75 -6.87
N THR A 415 -11.22 16.47 -6.52
CA THR A 415 -12.03 15.42 -7.15
C THR A 415 -13.52 15.61 -6.91
N VAL A 416 -13.93 15.85 -5.65
CA VAL A 416 -15.35 16.11 -5.32
C VAL A 416 -15.83 17.36 -6.06
N LEU A 417 -15.10 18.48 -5.97
CA LEU A 417 -15.50 19.74 -6.60
C LEU A 417 -15.58 19.63 -8.13
N ALA A 418 -14.64 18.91 -8.76
CA ALA A 418 -14.69 18.68 -10.20
C ALA A 418 -15.98 17.98 -10.60
N ASN A 419 -16.39 16.95 -9.88
CA ASN A 419 -17.61 16.18 -10.17
C ASN A 419 -18.90 16.94 -9.82
N LEU A 420 -18.93 17.67 -8.70
CA LEU A 420 -20.05 18.56 -8.37
C LEU A 420 -20.26 19.64 -9.44
N ALA A 421 -19.18 20.26 -9.94
CA ALA A 421 -19.24 21.24 -11.02
C ALA A 421 -19.80 20.68 -12.34
N GLY A 422 -19.99 19.37 -12.46
CA GLY A 422 -20.68 18.74 -13.59
C GLY A 422 -22.18 19.03 -13.66
N SER A 423 -22.83 19.28 -12.52
CA SER A 423 -24.24 19.70 -12.45
C SER A 423 -24.36 21.22 -12.29
N GLN A 424 -25.41 21.82 -12.85
CA GLN A 424 -25.63 23.26 -12.74
C GLN A 424 -25.92 23.68 -11.29
N GLU A 425 -26.85 23.03 -10.58
CA GLU A 425 -27.20 23.47 -9.22
C GLU A 425 -26.02 23.31 -8.25
N ALA A 426 -25.26 22.22 -8.37
CA ALA A 426 -24.08 22.00 -7.53
C ALA A 426 -22.92 22.92 -7.92
N ALA A 427 -22.80 23.33 -9.20
CA ALA A 427 -21.83 24.34 -9.62
C ALA A 427 -22.12 25.72 -9.00
N GLU A 428 -23.38 26.12 -8.95
CA GLU A 428 -23.82 27.38 -8.31
C GLU A 428 -23.44 27.39 -6.82
N GLU A 429 -23.74 26.33 -6.07
CA GLU A 429 -23.33 26.20 -4.66
C GLU A 429 -21.80 26.24 -4.46
N VAL A 430 -21.02 25.61 -5.36
CA VAL A 430 -19.56 25.69 -5.29
C VAL A 430 -19.07 27.12 -5.49
N VAL A 431 -19.70 27.91 -6.36
CA VAL A 431 -19.33 29.31 -6.60
C VAL A 431 -19.72 30.19 -5.41
N GLU A 432 -20.92 30.00 -4.85
CA GLU A 432 -21.41 30.76 -3.69
C GLU A 432 -20.52 30.59 -2.45
N GLU A 433 -19.93 29.41 -2.27
CA GLU A 433 -19.04 29.06 -1.15
C GLU A 433 -17.55 29.41 -1.42
N ASP A 434 -17.26 30.36 -2.32
CA ASP A 434 -15.91 30.80 -2.73
C ASP A 434 -15.04 29.69 -3.34
N GLY A 435 -15.66 28.70 -3.98
CA GLY A 435 -14.95 27.57 -4.59
C GLY A 435 -13.98 27.96 -5.70
N VAL A 436 -14.20 29.09 -6.37
CA VAL A 436 -13.29 29.60 -7.42
C VAL A 436 -11.91 29.91 -6.83
N SER A 437 -11.86 30.60 -5.69
CA SER A 437 -10.61 30.97 -5.01
C SER A 437 -9.84 29.72 -4.56
N VAL A 438 -10.54 28.76 -3.95
CA VAL A 438 -9.96 27.48 -3.52
C VAL A 438 -9.44 26.68 -4.72
N LEU A 439 -10.22 26.56 -5.81
CA LEU A 439 -9.79 25.83 -7.01
C LEU A 439 -8.55 26.44 -7.65
N LEU A 440 -8.41 27.78 -7.63
CA LEU A 440 -7.19 28.44 -8.09
C LEU A 440 -6.01 28.18 -7.16
N SER A 441 -6.21 28.16 -5.84
CA SER A 441 -5.19 27.74 -4.88
C SER A 441 -4.72 26.30 -5.14
N LEU A 442 -5.66 25.39 -5.38
CA LEU A 442 -5.38 23.99 -5.70
C LEU A 442 -4.64 23.84 -7.05
N LEU A 443 -5.01 24.63 -8.07
CA LEU A 443 -4.31 24.69 -9.37
C LEU A 443 -2.85 25.20 -9.25
N ASN A 444 -2.54 25.93 -8.18
CA ASN A 444 -1.19 26.37 -7.86
C ASN A 444 -0.37 25.33 -7.08
N THR A 445 -0.91 24.14 -6.80
CA THR A 445 -0.18 23.06 -6.10
C THR A 445 1.08 22.68 -6.87
N ARG A 446 2.22 22.63 -6.17
CA ARG A 446 3.51 22.17 -6.67
C ARG A 446 4.04 21.05 -5.77
N PRO A 447 4.68 20.01 -6.31
CA PRO A 447 5.36 19.03 -5.47
C PRO A 447 6.56 19.67 -4.77
N ALA A 448 6.78 19.31 -3.51
CA ALA A 448 7.98 19.71 -2.79
C ALA A 448 9.19 18.90 -3.27
N PRO A 449 10.43 19.42 -3.17
CA PRO A 449 11.64 18.66 -3.55
C PRO A 449 11.82 17.32 -2.83
N THR A 450 11.17 17.16 -1.67
CA THR A 450 11.21 15.94 -0.84
C THR A 450 10.13 14.92 -1.21
N HIS A 451 9.19 15.27 -2.08
CA HIS A 451 8.09 14.39 -2.49
C HIS A 451 8.59 13.21 -3.32
N ARG A 452 8.01 12.03 -3.11
CA ARG A 452 8.27 10.85 -3.93
C ARG A 452 7.27 10.82 -5.09
N LEU A 453 7.43 9.85 -5.97
CA LEU A 453 6.59 9.68 -7.16
C LEU A 453 5.08 9.69 -6.86
N PRO A 454 4.56 9.05 -5.78
CA PRO A 454 3.13 9.10 -5.47
C PRO A 454 2.62 10.50 -5.16
N GLU A 455 3.38 11.30 -4.39
CA GLU A 455 3.02 12.67 -4.05
C GLU A 455 3.12 13.59 -5.28
N VAL A 456 4.12 13.38 -6.15
CA VAL A 456 4.23 14.11 -7.43
C VAL A 456 3.02 13.81 -8.32
N ALA A 457 2.69 12.53 -8.52
CA ALA A 457 1.50 12.12 -9.28
C ALA A 457 0.21 12.66 -8.65
N THR A 458 0.15 12.77 -7.32
CA THR A 458 -0.98 13.38 -6.62
C THR A 458 -1.07 14.87 -6.89
N ALA A 459 0.06 15.61 -6.90
CA ALA A 459 0.10 17.01 -7.27
C ALA A 459 -0.47 17.25 -8.68
N GLU A 460 -0.09 16.40 -9.63
CA GLU A 460 -0.61 16.44 -11.01
C GLU A 460 -2.12 16.21 -11.04
N ARG A 461 -2.63 15.22 -10.27
CA ARG A 461 -4.09 15.01 -10.16
C ARG A 461 -4.80 16.21 -9.57
N VAL A 462 -4.25 16.85 -8.53
CA VAL A 462 -4.83 18.10 -7.97
C VAL A 462 -4.96 19.15 -9.07
N GLN A 463 -3.86 19.46 -9.77
CA GLN A 463 -3.87 20.45 -10.87
C GLN A 463 -4.88 20.08 -11.96
N GLN A 464 -4.89 18.83 -12.39
CA GLN A 464 -5.80 18.32 -13.42
C GLN A 464 -7.27 18.48 -13.01
N LYS A 465 -7.63 18.02 -11.80
CA LYS A 465 -9.02 18.07 -11.31
C LYS A 465 -9.47 19.50 -11.07
N SER A 466 -8.59 20.38 -10.57
CA SER A 466 -8.89 21.81 -10.44
C SER A 466 -9.14 22.46 -11.80
N ALA A 467 -8.33 22.17 -12.82
CA ALA A 467 -8.54 22.68 -14.17
C ALA A 467 -9.87 22.18 -14.78
N ILE A 468 -10.23 20.90 -14.56
CA ILE A 468 -11.52 20.34 -14.99
C ILE A 468 -12.69 21.05 -14.28
N ALA A 469 -12.60 21.25 -12.96
CA ALA A 469 -13.62 21.95 -12.19
C ALA A 469 -13.81 23.38 -12.71
N LEU A 470 -12.72 24.14 -12.85
CA LEU A 470 -12.74 25.51 -13.39
C LEU A 470 -13.32 25.55 -14.81
N SER A 471 -12.95 24.60 -15.68
CA SER A 471 -13.52 24.48 -17.02
C SER A 471 -15.04 24.34 -16.95
N ARG A 472 -15.56 23.46 -16.09
CA ARG A 472 -17.00 23.24 -15.93
C ARG A 472 -17.72 24.49 -15.38
N LEU A 473 -17.14 25.16 -14.39
CA LEU A 473 -17.70 26.40 -13.81
C LEU A 473 -17.69 27.58 -14.81
N CYS A 474 -16.65 27.69 -15.66
CA CYS A 474 -16.53 28.74 -16.67
C CYS A 474 -17.55 28.65 -17.81
N ARG A 475 -18.52 27.73 -17.75
CA ARG A 475 -19.72 27.79 -18.61
C ARG A 475 -20.54 29.05 -18.34
N ASP A 476 -20.51 29.56 -17.12
CA ASP A 476 -21.04 30.88 -16.79
C ASP A 476 -19.98 31.97 -17.07
N SER A 477 -20.34 32.94 -17.90
CA SER A 477 -19.50 34.11 -18.22
C SER A 477 -19.15 34.96 -17.01
N SER A 478 -20.00 35.01 -15.98
CA SER A 478 -19.71 35.75 -14.74
C SER A 478 -18.55 35.11 -13.98
N VAL A 479 -18.57 33.78 -13.86
CA VAL A 479 -17.52 32.98 -13.22
C VAL A 479 -16.25 33.00 -14.06
N ALA A 480 -16.35 32.90 -15.39
CA ALA A 480 -15.19 33.02 -16.27
C ALA A 480 -14.47 34.37 -16.09
N ARG A 481 -15.21 35.48 -15.92
CA ARG A 481 -14.65 36.81 -15.63
C ARG A 481 -13.98 36.85 -14.25
N GLN A 482 -14.59 36.20 -13.26
CA GLN A 482 -14.00 36.08 -11.92
C GLN A 482 -12.68 35.31 -11.97
N VAL A 483 -12.62 34.17 -12.66
CA VAL A 483 -11.40 33.38 -12.85
C VAL A 483 -10.30 34.20 -13.52
N ALA A 484 -10.63 34.94 -14.58
CA ALA A 484 -9.67 35.84 -15.24
C ALA A 484 -9.17 36.94 -14.29
N LYS A 485 -10.08 37.60 -13.56
CA LYS A 485 -9.73 38.66 -12.59
C LYS A 485 -8.81 38.17 -11.46
N LEU A 486 -8.94 36.90 -11.06
CA LEU A 486 -8.13 36.27 -10.01
C LEU A 486 -6.81 35.68 -10.54
N GLY A 487 -6.41 35.97 -11.79
CA GLY A 487 -5.15 35.50 -12.37
C GLY A 487 -5.18 34.04 -12.84
N GLY A 488 -6.39 33.46 -12.97
CA GLY A 488 -6.57 32.06 -13.34
C GLY A 488 -6.20 31.76 -14.79
N ALA A 489 -6.47 32.69 -15.70
CA ALA A 489 -6.09 32.56 -17.11
C ALA A 489 -4.56 32.46 -17.26
N GLU A 490 -3.82 33.34 -16.61
CA GLU A 490 -2.36 33.38 -16.62
C GLU A 490 -1.76 32.12 -15.98
N ARG A 491 -2.40 31.57 -14.94
CA ARG A 491 -1.97 30.29 -14.36
C ARG A 491 -2.17 29.13 -15.33
N LEU A 492 -3.33 29.05 -15.99
CA LEU A 492 -3.62 28.02 -16.98
C LEU A 492 -2.67 28.11 -18.20
N ILE A 493 -2.38 29.32 -18.67
CA ILE A 493 -1.44 29.56 -19.79
C ILE A 493 -0.03 29.08 -19.40
N ARG A 494 0.44 29.40 -18.20
CA ARG A 494 1.74 28.91 -17.71
C ARG A 494 1.80 27.40 -17.63
N LEU A 495 0.74 26.74 -17.11
CA LEU A 495 0.66 25.29 -17.08
C LEU A 495 0.66 24.66 -18.48
N CYS A 496 0.14 25.35 -19.49
CA CYS A 496 0.22 24.89 -20.87
C CYS A 496 1.62 25.08 -21.49
N LYS A 497 2.20 26.29 -21.34
CA LYS A 497 3.44 26.68 -22.05
C LYS A 497 4.72 26.17 -21.39
N ASP A 498 4.73 25.99 -20.07
CA ASP A 498 5.88 25.51 -19.31
C ASP A 498 5.59 24.11 -18.77
N GLU A 499 6.26 23.10 -19.33
CA GLU A 499 6.08 21.71 -18.91
C GLU A 499 6.54 21.44 -17.47
N HIS A 500 7.49 22.20 -16.94
CA HIS A 500 7.95 22.04 -15.56
C HIS A 500 6.89 22.46 -14.55
N GLU A 501 6.05 23.45 -14.90
CA GLU A 501 4.95 23.92 -14.04
C GLU A 501 3.88 22.84 -13.79
N ARG A 502 3.78 21.86 -14.70
CA ARG A 502 2.85 20.72 -14.65
C ARG A 502 3.55 19.37 -14.46
N ASN A 503 4.80 19.36 -14.01
CA ASN A 503 5.63 18.15 -13.82
C ASN A 503 5.65 17.23 -15.06
N HIS A 504 5.66 17.80 -16.26
CA HIS A 504 5.60 17.06 -17.53
C HIS A 504 4.33 16.21 -17.71
N SER A 505 3.25 16.50 -16.96
CA SER A 505 2.00 15.73 -17.03
C SER A 505 1.13 16.19 -18.20
N ASP A 506 1.01 15.36 -19.23
CA ASP A 506 0.15 15.65 -20.39
C ASP A 506 -1.35 15.63 -20.04
N ALA A 507 -1.73 14.92 -18.98
CA ALA A 507 -3.09 14.92 -18.46
C ALA A 507 -3.51 16.30 -17.92
N VAL A 508 -2.57 17.01 -17.27
CA VAL A 508 -2.77 18.39 -16.80
C VAL A 508 -2.85 19.35 -18.00
N LEU A 509 -2.00 19.17 -19.02
CA LEU A 509 -2.01 19.99 -20.24
C LEU A 509 -3.38 19.94 -20.93
N VAL A 510 -3.92 18.74 -21.16
CA VAL A 510 -5.23 18.58 -21.81
C VAL A 510 -6.34 19.25 -21.00
N ALA A 511 -6.33 19.11 -19.67
CA ALA A 511 -7.31 19.76 -18.80
C ALA A 511 -7.21 21.29 -18.86
N CYS A 512 -5.99 21.85 -18.86
CA CYS A 512 -5.76 23.29 -18.93
C CYS A 512 -6.17 23.88 -20.29
N LEU A 513 -5.84 23.20 -21.40
CA LEU A 513 -6.28 23.60 -22.74
C LEU A 513 -7.82 23.62 -22.85
N ALA A 514 -8.48 22.59 -22.30
CA ALA A 514 -9.94 22.53 -22.27
C ALA A 514 -10.55 23.67 -21.43
N ALA A 515 -9.93 24.01 -20.29
CA ALA A 515 -10.35 25.13 -19.45
C ALA A 515 -10.21 26.48 -20.18
N LEU A 516 -9.05 26.76 -20.78
CA LEU A 516 -8.80 28.00 -21.53
C LEU A 516 -9.78 28.18 -22.70
N ARG A 517 -10.04 27.12 -23.46
CA ARG A 517 -11.01 27.16 -24.56
C ARG A 517 -12.42 27.42 -24.07
N LYS A 518 -12.80 26.84 -22.92
CA LYS A 518 -14.10 27.09 -22.31
C LYS A 518 -14.22 28.55 -21.84
N MET A 519 -13.20 29.08 -21.17
CA MET A 519 -13.13 30.50 -20.82
C MET A 519 -13.25 31.41 -22.05
N ALA A 520 -12.53 31.10 -23.13
CA ALA A 520 -12.59 31.87 -24.36
C ALA A 520 -13.98 31.89 -24.99
N SER A 521 -14.69 30.76 -24.96
CA SER A 521 -16.07 30.70 -25.44
C SER A 521 -17.04 31.55 -24.62
N SER A 522 -16.76 31.78 -23.33
CA SER A 522 -17.66 32.48 -22.41
C SER A 522 -17.34 33.97 -22.26
N LEU A 523 -16.07 34.38 -22.43
CA LEU A 523 -15.60 35.76 -22.35
C LEU A 523 -15.60 36.48 -23.71
N GLY A 524 -15.48 35.72 -24.80
CA GLY A 524 -15.12 36.24 -26.11
C GLY A 524 -13.61 36.30 -26.29
N SER A 525 -13.15 36.20 -27.54
CA SER A 525 -11.74 36.01 -27.91
C SER A 525 -10.83 37.17 -27.50
N GLU A 526 -11.36 38.39 -27.41
CA GLU A 526 -10.59 39.62 -27.24
C GLU A 526 -9.94 39.75 -25.86
N GLU A 527 -10.59 39.29 -24.78
CA GLU A 527 -10.03 39.38 -23.42
C GLU A 527 -8.82 38.45 -23.23
N LEU A 528 -8.80 37.29 -23.90
CA LEU A 528 -7.70 36.32 -23.81
C LEU A 528 -6.56 36.60 -24.81
N ARG A 529 -6.85 37.32 -25.91
CA ARG A 529 -5.82 37.77 -26.87
C ARG A 529 -4.78 38.68 -26.21
N GLY A 530 -5.19 39.50 -25.25
CA GLY A 530 -4.28 40.34 -24.46
C GLY A 530 -3.33 39.57 -23.53
N MET A 531 -3.55 38.25 -23.33
CA MET A 531 -2.80 37.40 -22.40
C MET A 531 -1.90 36.37 -23.11
N ASP A 532 -1.67 36.51 -24.42
CA ASP A 532 -0.84 35.59 -25.21
C ASP A 532 -1.37 34.12 -25.21
N ALA A 533 -2.70 33.98 -25.17
CA ALA A 533 -3.39 32.69 -25.16
C ALA A 533 -3.79 32.18 -26.57
N THR A 534 -3.55 32.98 -27.62
CA THR A 534 -4.05 32.75 -28.98
C THR A 534 -3.68 31.36 -29.53
N GLU A 535 -2.42 30.97 -29.40
CA GLU A 535 -1.90 29.66 -29.87
C GLU A 535 -2.45 28.45 -29.09
N LEU A 536 -3.00 28.68 -27.90
CA LEU A 536 -3.58 27.65 -27.04
C LEU A 536 -5.06 27.42 -27.34
N VAL A 537 -5.75 28.46 -27.82
CA VAL A 537 -7.22 28.51 -27.93
C VAL A 537 -7.71 28.41 -29.37
N GLU A 538 -7.06 29.07 -30.33
CA GLU A 538 -7.54 29.16 -31.72
C GLU A 538 -7.31 27.87 -32.55
N PRO A 539 -6.16 27.16 -32.47
CA PRO A 539 -5.93 25.91 -33.23
C PRO A 539 -6.89 24.79 -32.80
N ARG A 540 -6.85 23.61 -33.43
CA ARG A 540 -7.56 22.45 -32.85
C ARG A 540 -6.87 22.01 -31.57
N LEU A 541 -7.62 21.41 -30.64
CA LEU A 541 -7.07 20.96 -29.36
C LEU A 541 -5.85 20.05 -29.53
N LEU A 542 -5.89 19.16 -30.53
CA LEU A 542 -4.78 18.27 -30.86
C LEU A 542 -3.55 19.04 -31.33
N ASP A 543 -3.72 20.09 -32.13
CA ASP A 543 -2.59 20.87 -32.66
C ASP A 543 -1.89 21.62 -31.52
N SER A 544 -2.64 22.29 -30.63
CA SER A 544 -2.07 22.91 -29.42
C SER A 544 -1.44 21.87 -28.50
N PHE A 545 -2.04 20.68 -28.35
CA PHE A 545 -1.49 19.61 -27.53
C PHE A 545 -0.12 19.13 -28.05
N LEU A 546 0.01 18.90 -29.36
CA LEU A 546 1.27 18.42 -29.96
C LEU A 546 2.41 19.44 -29.84
N ILE A 547 2.10 20.74 -29.89
CA ILE A 547 3.11 21.80 -29.73
C ILE A 547 3.69 21.81 -28.31
N TYR A 548 2.85 21.57 -27.30
CA TYR A 548 3.19 21.78 -25.89
C TYR A 548 3.32 20.49 -25.07
N SER A 549 3.13 19.31 -25.67
CA SER A 549 3.30 18.01 -25.00
C SER A 549 4.76 17.79 -24.63
N SER A 550 4.95 17.16 -23.46
CA SER A 550 6.29 16.77 -22.97
C SER A 550 6.88 15.58 -23.74
N ARG A 551 6.04 14.84 -24.46
CA ARG A 551 6.44 13.72 -25.29
C ARG A 551 6.71 14.22 -26.69
N GLN A 552 7.93 14.69 -26.94
CA GLN A 552 8.41 14.77 -28.32
C GLN A 552 8.47 13.34 -28.86
N GLU A 553 7.48 12.93 -29.66
CA GLU A 553 7.69 11.87 -30.63
C GLU A 553 8.81 12.37 -31.56
N SER A 554 10.03 11.89 -31.32
CA SER A 554 11.13 12.06 -32.26
C SER A 554 10.78 11.28 -33.51
N PHE A 555 10.17 11.95 -34.49
CA PHE A 555 10.11 11.45 -35.85
C PHE A 555 11.54 11.55 -36.43
N VAL A 556 12.33 10.51 -36.19
CA VAL A 556 13.53 10.18 -36.96
C VAL A 556 13.34 8.80 -37.55
#